data_AF-A0A9P9YHE0-F1
#
_entry.id   AF-A0A9P9YHE0-F1
#
_cell.length_a   1.000
_cell.length_b   1.000
_cell.length_c   1.000
_cell.angle_alpha   90.00
_cell.angle_beta   90.00
_cell.angle_gamma   90.00
#
_symmetry.space_group_name_H-M   'P 1'
#
loop_
_entity.id
_entity.type
_entity.pdbx_description
1 polymer ?
#
loop_
_entity_poly.entity_id
_entity_poly.type
_entity_poly.pdbx_seq_one_letter_code
_entity_poly.pdbx_strand_id
1 'polypeptide(L)'
;MLNNLVVSPERISFAHPCRPVNHLKYAKEQMVVNGTVDNEYEVYKLYKHYPNSNLIADAAALLLLPKALDLKVTGTSFHVGSGCSEVEAYDRAIEKAENIFKCGELIGHDMNLMDIGGGFPGTDDALFENIADAVNTSVQLRFPDERVQIIAEPGRFFVEAAYTLIFVTPEVFLGCDAQDRILEEQHLPNLNRGDLVVFRNMGAYAKTMAKPFNGFEVPRVELLCKSSYLLLGSSGLELSGVELSGLDGGVAAAEHRV
;
A
#
# COMPACT_ATOMS: atom_id res chain seq x y z
N MET A 1 0.21 -14.72 1.17
CA MET A 1 -0.54 -14.51 -0.09
C MET A 1 0.20 -13.58 -1.08
N LEU A 2 1.54 -13.52 -1.06
CA LEU A 2 2.35 -13.06 -2.21
C LEU A 2 3.15 -14.21 -2.83
N ASN A 3 3.40 -15.28 -2.08
CA ASN A 3 4.21 -16.43 -2.52
C ASN A 3 3.57 -17.28 -3.63
N ASN A 4 2.29 -17.07 -3.92
CA ASN A 4 1.60 -17.67 -5.06
C ASN A 4 1.71 -16.80 -6.33
N LEU A 5 2.27 -15.59 -6.19
CA LEU A 5 2.67 -14.72 -7.28
C LEU A 5 4.19 -14.87 -7.40
N VAL A 6 4.73 -14.82 -8.62
CA VAL A 6 6.19 -14.93 -8.87
C VAL A 6 6.89 -13.62 -8.46
N VAL A 7 6.87 -13.31 -7.17
CA VAL A 7 7.50 -12.13 -6.58
C VAL A 7 8.69 -12.58 -5.76
N SER A 8 9.89 -12.10 -6.14
CA SER A 8 11.10 -12.39 -5.39
C SER A 8 11.06 -11.74 -4.00
N PRO A 9 11.60 -12.39 -2.95
CA PRO A 9 11.55 -11.87 -1.58
C PRO A 9 12.20 -10.50 -1.39
N GLU A 10 13.17 -10.13 -2.23
CA GLU A 10 13.84 -8.81 -2.14
C GLU A 10 12.90 -7.65 -2.48
N ARG A 11 11.78 -7.93 -3.18
CA ARG A 11 10.73 -6.94 -3.49
C ARG A 11 9.63 -6.87 -2.42
N ILE A 12 9.85 -7.47 -1.25
CA ILE A 12 8.87 -7.51 -0.16
C ILE A 12 9.47 -6.85 1.08
N SER A 13 8.78 -5.84 1.60
CA SER A 13 9.00 -5.29 2.93
C SER A 13 7.88 -5.74 3.86
N PHE A 14 8.21 -6.31 5.03
CA PHE A 14 7.21 -6.60 6.06
C PHE A 14 7.01 -5.37 6.95
N ALA A 15 6.33 -4.37 6.41
CA ALA A 15 6.14 -3.05 7.00
C ALA A 15 5.09 -2.97 8.12
N HIS A 16 4.79 -4.09 8.78
CA HIS A 16 4.01 -4.07 10.01
C HIS A 16 4.98 -3.89 11.19
N PRO A 17 4.91 -2.79 11.97
CA PRO A 17 5.91 -2.50 13.00
C PRO A 17 5.92 -3.52 14.15
N CYS A 18 4.76 -4.09 14.50
CA CYS A 18 4.60 -5.04 15.61
C CYS A 18 4.15 -6.44 15.15
N ARG A 19 5.06 -7.40 14.92
CA ARG A 19 4.70 -8.69 14.29
C ARG A 19 4.58 -9.86 15.26
N PRO A 20 3.58 -10.74 15.14
CA PRO A 20 3.57 -12.00 15.87
C PRO A 20 4.82 -12.87 15.61
N VAL A 21 5.29 -13.62 16.60
CA VAL A 21 6.51 -14.45 16.48
C VAL A 21 6.40 -15.48 15.34
N ASN A 22 5.24 -16.09 15.17
CA ASN A 22 4.98 -17.01 14.06
C ASN A 22 5.11 -16.33 12.68
N HIS A 23 4.76 -15.04 12.58
CA HIS A 23 4.90 -14.29 11.33
C HIS A 23 6.36 -13.95 11.02
N LEU A 24 7.18 -13.67 12.04
CA LEU A 24 8.62 -13.49 11.86
C LEU A 24 9.32 -14.77 11.40
N LYS A 25 8.93 -15.92 11.99
CA LYS A 25 9.42 -17.23 11.55
C LYS A 25 9.05 -17.51 10.09
N TYR A 26 7.81 -17.22 9.72
CA TYR A 26 7.37 -17.35 8.33
C TYR A 26 8.16 -16.42 7.39
N ALA A 27 8.34 -15.15 7.74
CA ALA A 27 9.13 -14.21 6.94
C ALA A 27 10.57 -14.73 6.72
N LYS A 28 11.16 -15.34 7.76
CA LYS A 28 12.46 -16.00 7.68
C LYS A 28 12.47 -17.21 6.74
N GLU A 29 11.47 -18.07 6.83
CA GLU A 29 11.32 -19.22 5.91
C GLU A 29 11.18 -18.78 4.45
N GLN A 30 10.57 -17.61 4.22
CA GLN A 30 10.35 -17.04 2.88
C GLN A 30 11.45 -16.04 2.46
N MET A 31 12.52 -15.89 3.25
CA MET A 31 13.65 -15.00 2.98
C MET A 31 13.25 -13.51 2.79
N VAL A 32 12.13 -13.10 3.40
CA VAL A 32 11.74 -11.69 3.47
C VAL A 32 12.55 -11.05 4.60
N VAL A 33 13.53 -10.23 4.25
CA VAL A 33 14.51 -9.70 5.22
C VAL A 33 14.21 -8.28 5.70
N ASN A 34 13.56 -7.46 4.89
CA ASN A 34 13.26 -6.07 5.22
C ASN A 34 11.99 -5.98 6.05
N GLY A 35 12.01 -5.16 7.11
CA GLY A 35 10.77 -4.81 7.79
C GLY A 35 10.92 -3.72 8.85
N THR A 36 9.79 -3.11 9.18
CA THR A 36 9.72 -1.93 10.05
C THR A 36 9.72 -2.29 11.53
N VAL A 37 10.09 -1.33 12.38
CA VAL A 37 10.05 -1.42 13.83
C VAL A 37 9.85 -0.04 14.47
N ASP A 38 8.99 0.04 15.48
CA ASP A 38 8.62 1.27 16.18
C ASP A 38 8.76 1.17 17.72
N ASN A 39 9.27 0.04 18.24
CA ASN A 39 9.44 -0.16 19.67
C ASN A 39 10.54 -1.17 20.02
N GLU A 40 11.04 -1.09 21.26
CA GLU A 40 12.11 -1.94 21.78
C GLU A 40 11.74 -3.43 21.89
N TYR A 41 10.47 -3.76 22.18
CA TYR A 41 10.03 -5.14 22.31
C TYR A 41 10.11 -5.89 20.97
N GLU A 42 9.76 -5.21 19.88
CA GLU A 42 9.91 -5.74 18.54
C GLU A 42 11.40 -5.96 18.20
N VAL A 43 12.29 -5.03 18.55
CA VAL A 43 13.74 -5.19 18.36
C VAL A 43 14.25 -6.45 19.06
N TYR A 44 13.89 -6.66 20.34
CA TYR A 44 14.25 -7.87 21.08
C TYR A 44 13.69 -9.15 20.45
N LYS A 45 12.47 -9.08 19.91
CA LYS A 45 11.82 -10.21 19.25
C LYS A 45 12.52 -10.56 17.94
N LEU A 46 12.93 -9.58 17.14
CA LEU A 46 13.75 -9.77 15.94
C LEU A 46 15.10 -10.36 16.29
N TYR A 47 15.79 -9.83 17.30
CA TYR A 47 17.05 -10.40 17.81
C TYR A 47 16.92 -11.90 18.13
N LYS A 48 15.84 -12.29 18.83
CA LYS A 48 15.64 -13.68 19.25
C LYS A 48 15.20 -14.61 18.11
N HIS A 49 14.41 -14.12 17.16
CA HIS A 49 13.71 -14.98 16.21
C HIS A 49 14.18 -14.84 14.75
N TYR A 50 14.75 -13.69 14.39
CA TYR A 50 15.22 -13.39 13.04
C TYR A 50 16.37 -12.34 13.01
N PRO A 51 17.53 -12.62 13.64
CA PRO A 51 18.61 -11.63 13.79
C PRO A 51 19.24 -11.15 12.46
N ASN A 52 19.06 -11.90 11.37
CA ASN A 52 19.58 -11.56 10.05
C ASN A 52 18.64 -10.62 9.25
N SER A 53 17.53 -10.15 9.83
CA SER A 53 16.64 -9.19 9.18
C SER A 53 17.25 -7.79 9.13
N ASN A 54 16.89 -7.02 8.10
CA ASN A 54 17.18 -5.60 8.00
C ASN A 54 16.05 -4.80 8.68
N LEU A 55 16.40 -4.03 9.71
CA LEU A 55 15.46 -3.20 10.46
C LEU A 55 15.33 -1.83 9.81
N ILE A 56 14.09 -1.36 9.68
CA ILE A 56 13.72 -0.01 9.28
C ILE A 56 13.08 0.66 10.51
N ALA A 57 13.78 1.59 11.15
CA ALA A 57 13.36 2.16 12.44
C ALA A 57 12.92 3.62 12.29
N ASP A 58 11.83 4.00 12.95
CA ASP A 58 11.20 5.33 12.80
C ASP A 58 11.60 6.36 13.87
N ALA A 59 12.51 6.00 14.80
CA ALA A 59 12.94 6.87 15.88
C ALA A 59 14.43 6.70 16.20
N ALA A 60 15.14 7.82 16.38
CA ALA A 60 16.57 7.83 16.70
C ALA A 60 16.91 7.09 18.00
N ALA A 61 16.04 7.16 19.02
CA ALA A 61 16.23 6.47 20.29
C ALA A 61 16.27 4.93 20.12
N LEU A 62 15.56 4.40 19.12
CA LEU A 62 15.52 2.96 18.85
C LEU A 62 16.79 2.45 18.17
N LEU A 63 17.70 3.31 17.70
CA LEU A 63 18.88 2.89 16.93
C LEU A 63 19.99 2.29 17.80
N LEU A 64 20.03 2.65 19.10
CA LEU A 64 21.06 2.21 20.04
C LEU A 64 20.93 0.73 20.38
N LEU A 65 19.71 0.25 20.62
CA LEU A 65 19.46 -1.13 21.02
C LEU A 65 19.82 -2.15 19.93
N PRO A 66 19.38 -2.02 18.65
CA PRO A 66 19.83 -2.84 17.54
C PRO A 66 21.35 -2.86 17.43
N LYS A 67 22.03 -1.71 17.57
CA LYS A 67 23.49 -1.66 17.52
C LYS A 67 24.14 -2.48 18.64
N ALA A 68 23.64 -2.37 19.86
CA ALA A 68 24.13 -3.13 21.01
C ALA A 68 23.87 -4.64 20.89
N LEU A 69 22.87 -5.04 20.10
CA LEU A 69 22.49 -6.43 19.83
C LEU A 69 23.08 -6.98 18.51
N ASP A 70 23.95 -6.22 17.85
CA ASP A 70 24.53 -6.55 16.53
C ASP A 70 23.47 -6.81 15.44
N LEU A 71 22.34 -6.11 15.53
CA LEU A 71 21.30 -6.09 14.50
C LEU A 71 21.55 -4.99 13.49
N LYS A 72 21.23 -5.29 12.23
CA LYS A 72 21.38 -4.37 11.11
C LYS A 72 20.17 -3.46 10.98
N VAL A 73 20.36 -2.17 11.19
CA VAL A 73 19.41 -1.13 10.77
C VAL A 73 19.86 -0.57 9.43
N THR A 74 18.97 -0.55 8.44
CA THR A 74 19.29 -0.09 7.06
C THR A 74 18.59 1.20 6.69
N GLY A 75 17.65 1.69 7.49
CA GLY A 75 16.80 2.77 7.06
C GLY A 75 15.78 3.26 8.09
N THR A 76 14.97 4.20 7.64
CA THR A 76 13.79 4.71 8.34
C THR A 76 12.58 4.72 7.43
N SER A 77 11.41 4.65 8.03
CA SER A 77 10.12 4.77 7.35
C SER A 77 9.26 5.83 8.01
N PHE A 78 8.37 6.46 7.27
CA PHE A 78 7.29 7.27 7.83
C PHE A 78 6.00 7.08 7.05
N HIS A 79 4.87 7.51 7.61
CA HIS A 79 3.61 7.57 6.91
C HIS A 79 2.82 8.80 7.36
N VAL A 80 2.51 9.70 6.42
CA VAL A 80 1.74 10.94 6.71
C VAL A 80 0.25 10.69 6.94
N GLY A 81 -0.23 9.49 6.55
CA GLY A 81 -1.65 9.10 6.64
C GLY A 81 -2.39 9.15 5.31
N SER A 82 -3.43 8.32 5.18
CA SER A 82 -4.31 8.31 4.01
C SER A 82 -5.22 9.54 3.99
N GLY A 83 -5.25 10.25 2.87
CA GLY A 83 -6.08 11.44 2.71
C GLY A 83 -5.50 12.71 3.33
N CYS A 84 -4.20 12.74 3.61
CA CYS A 84 -3.51 13.96 4.03
C CYS A 84 -3.58 15.00 2.89
N SER A 85 -4.16 16.16 3.18
CA SER A 85 -4.26 17.30 2.24
C SER A 85 -3.15 18.34 2.45
N GLU A 86 -2.32 18.17 3.48
CA GLU A 86 -1.22 19.08 3.81
C GLU A 86 0.06 18.60 3.15
N VAL A 87 0.45 19.25 2.06
CA VAL A 87 1.64 18.88 1.26
C VAL A 87 2.92 19.01 2.09
N GLU A 88 2.99 20.04 2.93
CA GLU A 88 4.13 20.34 3.80
C GLU A 88 4.40 19.26 4.86
N ALA A 89 3.43 18.38 5.12
CA ALA A 89 3.62 17.25 6.03
C ALA A 89 4.70 16.29 5.53
N TYR A 90 4.83 16.12 4.21
CA TYR A 90 5.89 15.28 3.62
C TYR A 90 7.27 15.90 3.82
N ASP A 91 7.43 17.22 3.62
CA ASP A 91 8.72 17.89 3.82
C ASP A 91 9.21 17.75 5.27
N ARG A 92 8.32 17.97 6.24
CA ARG A 92 8.63 17.79 7.67
C ARG A 92 8.97 16.34 8.02
N ALA A 93 8.31 15.37 7.37
CA ALA A 93 8.59 13.96 7.58
C ALA A 93 9.97 13.57 7.04
N ILE A 94 10.33 14.07 5.85
CA ILE A 94 11.64 13.86 5.22
C ILE A 94 12.75 14.53 6.04
N GLU A 95 12.52 15.74 6.58
CA GLU A 95 13.44 16.39 7.52
C GLU A 95 13.69 15.53 8.77
N LYS A 96 12.65 14.94 9.35
CA LYS A 96 12.81 14.01 10.49
C LYS A 96 13.56 12.76 10.09
N ALA A 97 13.29 12.20 8.91
CA ALA A 97 13.99 11.05 8.38
C ALA A 97 15.49 11.35 8.19
N GLU A 98 15.85 12.53 7.69
CA GLU A 98 17.24 12.99 7.56
C GLU A 98 17.95 12.99 8.92
N ASN A 99 17.29 13.46 9.97
CA ASN A 99 17.84 13.45 11.32
C ASN A 99 18.06 12.02 11.85
N ILE A 100 17.14 11.09 11.59
CA ILE A 100 17.28 9.67 11.95
C ILE A 100 18.44 9.03 11.19
N PHE A 101 18.58 9.32 9.90
CA PHE A 101 19.70 8.87 9.07
C PHE A 101 21.04 9.32 9.65
N LYS A 102 21.20 10.61 9.93
CA LYS A 102 22.41 11.17 10.56
C LYS A 102 22.72 10.49 11.89
N CYS A 103 21.71 10.27 12.74
CA CYS A 103 21.90 9.53 14.00
C CYS A 103 22.34 8.08 13.77
N GLY A 104 21.75 7.39 12.79
CA GLY A 104 22.10 6.01 12.43
C GLY A 104 23.53 5.88 11.97
N GLU A 105 23.97 6.77 11.07
CA GLU A 105 25.36 6.82 10.59
C GLU A 105 26.36 7.08 11.73
N LEU A 106 26.05 8.03 12.63
CA LEU A 106 26.89 8.34 13.80
C LEU A 106 27.02 7.15 14.77
N ILE A 107 25.95 6.35 14.91
CA ILE A 107 25.95 5.11 15.71
C ILE A 107 26.71 3.97 14.99
N GLY A 108 26.93 4.11 13.68
CA GLY A 108 27.62 3.14 12.83
C GLY A 108 26.69 2.11 12.18
N HIS A 109 25.46 2.50 11.86
CA HIS A 109 24.56 1.74 10.97
C HIS A 109 24.81 2.13 9.51
N ASP A 110 24.62 1.18 8.59
CA ASP A 110 24.71 1.40 7.15
C ASP A 110 23.33 1.80 6.60
N MET A 111 23.03 3.09 6.70
CA MET A 111 21.74 3.67 6.33
C MET A 111 21.66 3.90 4.82
N ASN A 112 20.80 3.17 4.13
CA ASN A 112 20.68 3.18 2.67
C ASN A 112 19.24 3.02 2.13
N LEU A 113 18.23 3.02 3.01
CA LEU A 113 16.83 2.88 2.62
C LEU A 113 15.95 3.92 3.32
N MET A 114 15.20 4.71 2.56
CA MET A 114 14.14 5.56 3.08
C MET A 114 12.80 5.14 2.48
N ASP A 115 11.85 4.83 3.35
CA ASP A 115 10.46 4.53 2.97
C ASP A 115 9.56 5.72 3.30
N ILE A 116 8.98 6.35 2.29
CA ILE A 116 8.10 7.52 2.44
C ILE A 116 6.64 7.14 2.74
N GLY A 117 6.36 5.84 2.83
CA GLY A 117 5.04 5.28 3.10
C GLY A 117 4.07 5.52 1.95
N GLY A 118 2.77 5.46 2.26
CA GLY A 118 1.69 5.73 1.31
C GLY A 118 0.90 7.00 1.64
N GLY A 119 -0.36 7.00 1.22
CA GLY A 119 -1.33 8.07 1.52
C GLY A 119 -1.71 8.91 0.30
N PHE A 120 -1.02 8.71 -0.81
CA PHE A 120 -1.26 9.36 -2.09
C PHE A 120 -2.71 9.19 -2.58
N PRO A 121 -3.29 10.24 -3.20
CA PRO A 121 -4.65 10.21 -3.69
C PRO A 121 -4.81 9.33 -4.93
N GLY A 122 -5.87 8.51 -4.99
CA GLY A 122 -6.16 7.68 -6.17
C GLY A 122 -7.18 8.29 -7.13
N THR A 123 -7.64 9.53 -6.88
CA THR A 123 -8.65 10.22 -7.70
C THR A 123 -8.41 11.72 -7.88
N ASP A 124 -7.36 12.27 -7.27
CA ASP A 124 -7.04 13.70 -7.30
C ASP A 124 -5.62 13.87 -7.84
N ASP A 125 -5.50 13.90 -9.16
CA ASP A 125 -4.22 13.97 -9.86
C ASP A 125 -3.47 15.27 -9.52
N ALA A 126 -4.17 16.40 -9.39
CA ALA A 126 -3.54 17.67 -9.06
C ALA A 126 -2.91 17.65 -7.66
N LEU A 127 -3.60 17.08 -6.67
CA LEU A 127 -3.03 16.88 -5.34
C LEU A 127 -1.85 15.90 -5.37
N PHE A 128 -1.92 14.83 -6.15
CA PHE A 128 -0.81 13.90 -6.31
C PHE A 128 0.44 14.58 -6.87
N GLU A 129 0.32 15.35 -7.95
CA GLU A 129 1.44 16.09 -8.56
C GLU A 129 2.07 17.06 -7.56
N ASN A 130 1.25 17.81 -6.80
CA ASN A 130 1.76 18.71 -5.76
C ASN A 130 2.53 17.97 -4.66
N ILE A 131 2.05 16.79 -4.24
CA ILE A 131 2.77 15.94 -3.27
C ILE A 131 4.08 15.43 -3.87
N ALA A 132 4.05 14.95 -5.12
CA ALA A 132 5.22 14.43 -5.82
C ALA A 132 6.31 15.50 -5.96
N ASP A 133 5.95 16.73 -6.34
CA ASP A 133 6.87 17.87 -6.46
C ASP A 133 7.50 18.24 -5.11
N ALA A 134 6.71 18.28 -4.04
CA ALA A 134 7.21 18.56 -2.70
C ALA A 134 8.17 17.46 -2.20
N VAL A 135 7.81 16.19 -2.40
CA VAL A 135 8.65 15.04 -2.04
C VAL A 135 9.95 15.07 -2.83
N ASN A 136 9.89 15.24 -4.16
CA ASN A 136 11.07 15.28 -5.03
C ASN A 136 12.02 16.42 -4.63
N THR A 137 11.49 17.61 -4.38
CA THR A 137 12.28 18.77 -3.93
C THR A 137 12.97 18.49 -2.59
N SER A 138 12.23 17.93 -1.63
CA SER A 138 12.73 17.63 -0.29
C SER A 138 13.78 16.52 -0.28
N VAL A 139 13.57 15.45 -1.04
CA VAL A 139 14.52 14.34 -1.23
C VAL A 139 15.78 14.84 -1.90
N GLN A 140 15.69 15.60 -2.99
CA GLN A 140 16.87 16.12 -3.69
C GLN A 140 17.73 17.02 -2.79
N LEU A 141 17.10 17.79 -1.91
CA LEU A 141 17.80 18.67 -0.97
C LEU A 141 18.49 17.89 0.16
N ARG A 142 17.81 16.89 0.74
CA ARG A 142 18.23 16.25 2.01
C ARG A 142 18.90 14.89 1.84
N PHE A 143 18.64 14.20 0.73
CA PHE A 143 19.19 12.89 0.38
C PHE A 143 19.85 12.92 -1.01
N PRO A 144 20.90 13.74 -1.22
CA PRO A 144 21.60 13.83 -2.51
C PRO A 144 22.48 12.60 -2.82
N ASP A 145 22.71 11.72 -1.85
CA ASP A 145 23.49 10.49 -2.03
C ASP A 145 22.67 9.42 -2.75
N GLU A 146 23.06 9.10 -3.99
CA GLU A 146 22.41 8.09 -4.84
C GLU A 146 22.43 6.68 -4.25
N ARG A 147 23.26 6.41 -3.23
CA ARG A 147 23.24 5.14 -2.50
C ARG A 147 21.96 4.93 -1.68
N VAL A 148 21.24 6.01 -1.35
CA VAL A 148 20.01 5.92 -0.57
C VAL A 148 18.85 5.56 -1.50
N GLN A 149 18.33 4.35 -1.36
CA GLN A 149 17.14 3.91 -2.06
C GLN A 149 15.89 4.54 -1.44
N ILE A 150 15.09 5.20 -2.26
CA ILE A 150 13.79 5.75 -1.85
C ILE A 150 12.69 4.81 -2.33
N ILE A 151 11.85 4.33 -1.41
CA ILE A 151 10.67 3.51 -1.71
C ILE A 151 9.41 4.17 -1.15
N ALA A 152 8.25 3.71 -1.62
CA ALA A 152 6.94 4.16 -1.15
C ALA A 152 5.99 2.97 -1.07
N GLU A 153 4.90 3.14 -0.32
CA GLU A 153 3.84 2.13 -0.09
C GLU A 153 2.46 2.60 -0.61
N PRO A 154 2.32 2.95 -1.91
CA PRO A 154 1.04 3.35 -2.49
C PRO A 154 0.05 2.19 -2.49
N GLY A 155 -0.99 2.28 -1.64
CA GLY A 155 -2.14 1.37 -1.67
C GLY A 155 -3.30 1.95 -2.48
N ARG A 156 -4.04 2.87 -1.83
CA ARG A 156 -5.22 3.55 -2.38
C ARG A 156 -4.97 4.14 -3.78
N PHE A 157 -3.82 4.79 -3.98
CA PHE A 157 -3.39 5.36 -5.25
C PHE A 157 -3.67 4.46 -6.47
N PHE A 158 -3.32 3.18 -6.40
CA PHE A 158 -3.45 2.27 -7.53
C PHE A 158 -4.87 1.79 -7.80
N VAL A 159 -5.69 1.67 -6.76
CA VAL A 159 -6.93 0.87 -6.84
C VAL A 159 -8.20 1.67 -6.65
N GLU A 160 -8.15 2.85 -6.03
CA GLU A 160 -9.34 3.63 -5.67
C GLU A 160 -10.28 3.83 -6.85
N ALA A 161 -9.79 4.43 -7.94
CA ALA A 161 -10.57 4.69 -9.16
C ALA A 161 -10.86 3.44 -10.00
N ALA A 162 -10.17 2.32 -9.77
CA ALA A 162 -10.28 1.13 -10.61
C ALA A 162 -11.59 0.34 -10.40
N TYR A 163 -12.32 0.59 -9.30
CA TYR A 163 -13.54 -0.13 -8.97
C TYR A 163 -14.76 0.78 -8.95
N THR A 164 -15.84 0.29 -9.54
CA THR A 164 -17.19 0.87 -9.43
C THR A 164 -18.10 -0.18 -8.84
N LEU A 165 -18.76 0.14 -7.73
CA LEU A 165 -19.76 -0.70 -7.10
C LEU A 165 -21.13 -0.41 -7.71
N ILE A 166 -21.81 -1.45 -8.18
CA ILE A 166 -23.18 -1.40 -8.65
C ILE A 166 -24.06 -2.07 -7.60
N PHE A 167 -25.03 -1.31 -7.09
CA PHE A 167 -26.01 -1.76 -6.11
C PHE A 167 -27.40 -1.75 -6.72
N VAL A 168 -28.15 -2.84 -6.55
CA VAL A 168 -29.54 -2.95 -7.03
C VAL A 168 -30.48 -2.66 -5.88
N THR A 169 -31.43 -1.74 -6.05
CA THR A 169 -32.36 -1.36 -4.99
C THR A 169 -33.23 -2.55 -4.54
N PRO A 170 -33.16 -2.94 -3.26
CA PRO A 170 -33.86 -4.11 -2.72
C PRO A 170 -35.32 -3.77 -2.38
N GLU A 171 -36.15 -4.80 -2.14
CA GLU A 171 -37.54 -4.62 -1.65
C GLU A 171 -37.61 -4.12 -0.20
N VAL A 172 -36.59 -4.40 0.61
CA VAL A 172 -36.54 -4.05 2.04
C VAL A 172 -35.11 -3.58 2.35
N PHE A 173 -34.97 -2.53 3.16
CA PHE A 173 -33.69 -2.00 3.61
C PHE A 173 -32.85 -3.11 4.26
N LEU A 174 -31.59 -3.27 3.83
CA LEU A 174 -30.82 -4.51 4.02
C LEU A 174 -30.17 -4.66 5.41
N GLY A 175 -30.12 -3.60 6.21
CA GLY A 175 -29.58 -3.65 7.56
C GLY A 175 -30.64 -3.95 8.62
N CYS A 176 -30.43 -5.01 9.41
CA CYS A 176 -31.16 -5.19 10.68
C CYS A 176 -30.60 -4.28 11.81
N ASP A 177 -29.65 -3.40 11.47
CA ASP A 177 -28.98 -2.48 12.38
C ASP A 177 -29.23 -1.03 11.92
N ALA A 178 -29.62 -0.17 12.87
CA ALA A 178 -29.85 1.26 12.62
C ALA A 178 -28.56 2.02 12.24
N GLN A 179 -27.39 1.44 12.51
CA GLN A 179 -26.09 1.97 12.07
C GLN A 179 -25.75 1.62 10.62
N ASP A 180 -26.49 0.71 9.98
CA ASP A 180 -26.29 0.35 8.57
C ASP A 180 -26.92 1.39 7.63
N ARG A 181 -26.37 2.61 7.70
CA ARG A 181 -26.74 3.77 6.89
C ARG A 181 -25.56 4.16 6.01
N ILE A 182 -25.73 4.09 4.69
CA ILE A 182 -24.67 4.41 3.72
C ILE A 182 -24.53 5.92 3.52
N LEU A 183 -25.64 6.66 3.53
CA LEU A 183 -25.68 8.12 3.36
C LEU A 183 -26.68 8.70 4.38
N GLU A 184 -26.32 9.80 5.05
CA GLU A 184 -27.18 10.43 6.05
C GLU A 184 -28.33 11.20 5.39
N GLU A 185 -28.00 12.15 4.50
CA GLU A 185 -28.96 12.98 3.77
C GLU A 185 -28.44 13.29 2.37
N GLN A 186 -29.08 12.71 1.35
CA GLN A 186 -28.83 13.02 -0.06
C GLN A 186 -30.14 13.10 -0.81
N HIS A 187 -30.28 14.10 -1.66
CA HIS A 187 -31.42 14.20 -2.57
C HIS A 187 -31.24 13.21 -3.71
N LEU A 188 -31.89 12.04 -3.58
CA LEU A 188 -32.00 11.08 -4.66
C LEU A 188 -33.31 11.28 -5.44
N PRO A 189 -33.34 10.98 -6.74
CA PRO A 189 -34.61 10.83 -7.44
C PRO A 189 -35.45 9.72 -6.78
N ASN A 190 -36.75 9.69 -7.07
CA ASN A 190 -37.59 8.58 -6.63
C ASN A 190 -37.07 7.28 -7.25
N LEU A 191 -36.56 6.38 -6.42
CA LEU A 191 -36.05 5.07 -6.84
C LEU A 191 -37.15 4.03 -6.76
N ASN A 192 -37.26 3.22 -7.80
CA ASN A 192 -38.07 2.02 -7.84
C ASN A 192 -37.22 0.80 -7.49
N ARG A 193 -37.88 -0.31 -7.17
CA ARG A 193 -37.23 -1.61 -7.02
C ARG A 193 -36.54 -2.02 -8.31
N GLY A 194 -35.31 -2.52 -8.19
CA GLY A 194 -34.52 -2.98 -9.34
C GLY A 194 -33.73 -1.88 -10.03
N ASP A 195 -33.89 -0.62 -9.60
CA ASP A 195 -33.06 0.48 -10.06
C ASP A 195 -31.60 0.28 -9.61
N LEU A 196 -30.68 0.83 -10.40
CA LEU A 196 -29.25 0.74 -10.13
C LEU A 196 -28.76 2.02 -9.45
N VAL A 197 -28.05 1.84 -8.34
CA VAL A 197 -27.27 2.88 -7.67
C VAL A 197 -25.80 2.57 -7.90
N VAL A 198 -25.06 3.55 -8.40
CA VAL A 198 -23.65 3.39 -8.79
C VAL A 198 -22.77 4.22 -7.88
N PHE A 199 -21.85 3.55 -7.19
CA PHE A 199 -20.81 4.17 -6.37
C PHE A 199 -19.46 4.01 -7.08
N ARG A 200 -18.89 5.12 -7.55
CA ARG A 200 -17.57 5.15 -8.16
C ARG A 200 -16.48 5.17 -7.08
N ASN A 201 -15.25 4.88 -7.49
CA ASN A 201 -14.04 5.02 -6.65
C ASN A 201 -14.04 4.10 -5.42
N MET A 202 -14.64 2.91 -5.53
CA MET A 202 -14.86 1.96 -4.44
C MET A 202 -13.76 0.89 -4.33
N GLY A 203 -12.55 1.18 -4.81
CA GLY A 203 -11.49 0.16 -4.89
C GLY A 203 -10.57 0.07 -3.67
N ALA A 204 -10.42 1.17 -2.93
CA ALA A 204 -9.62 1.21 -1.72
C ALA A 204 -10.50 0.97 -0.49
N TYR A 205 -10.04 0.13 0.45
CA TYR A 205 -10.68 -0.08 1.76
C TYR A 205 -12.16 -0.50 1.72
N ALA A 206 -12.65 -1.02 0.59
CA ALA A 206 -14.03 -1.49 0.46
C ALA A 206 -14.10 -3.02 0.62
N LYS A 207 -13.95 -3.77 -0.48
CA LYS A 207 -14.08 -5.24 -0.49
C LYS A 207 -13.13 -5.93 0.48
N THR A 208 -11.95 -5.37 0.74
CA THR A 208 -10.95 -5.93 1.67
C THR A 208 -11.44 -6.00 3.11
N MET A 209 -12.38 -5.15 3.50
CA MET A 209 -12.98 -5.11 4.83
C MET A 209 -14.38 -5.74 4.87
N ALA A 210 -14.99 -6.04 3.73
CA ALA A 210 -16.34 -6.60 3.64
C ALA A 210 -16.43 -7.99 4.30
N LYS A 211 -17.52 -8.22 5.05
CA LYS A 211 -17.85 -9.49 5.69
C LYS A 211 -19.26 -9.92 5.32
N PRO A 212 -19.53 -11.23 5.22
CA PRO A 212 -20.87 -11.74 4.94
C PRO A 212 -21.74 -11.73 6.20
N PHE A 213 -21.98 -10.54 6.74
CA PHE A 213 -22.83 -10.35 7.92
C PHE A 213 -24.31 -10.48 7.53
N ASN A 214 -25.15 -10.97 8.45
CA ASN A 214 -26.59 -11.24 8.22
C ASN A 214 -26.91 -12.12 6.99
N GLY A 215 -25.95 -12.94 6.54
CA GLY A 215 -26.12 -13.80 5.38
C GLY A 215 -26.05 -13.08 4.03
N PHE A 216 -25.68 -11.80 3.99
CA PHE A 216 -25.44 -11.09 2.73
C PHE A 216 -24.09 -11.50 2.15
N GLU A 217 -24.06 -11.85 0.87
CA GLU A 217 -22.81 -12.18 0.18
C GLU A 217 -21.97 -10.93 -0.08
N VAL A 218 -20.65 -11.10 -0.08
CA VAL A 218 -19.73 -10.04 -0.53
C VAL A 218 -19.87 -9.88 -2.05
N PRO A 219 -20.00 -8.66 -2.58
CA PRO A 219 -20.16 -8.43 -4.01
C PRO A 219 -19.09 -9.13 -4.86
N ARG A 220 -19.54 -9.70 -5.98
CA ARG A 220 -18.66 -10.29 -7.00
C ARG A 220 -17.87 -9.18 -7.72
N VAL A 221 -16.68 -9.52 -8.19
CA VAL A 221 -15.81 -8.61 -8.94
C VAL A 221 -15.72 -9.11 -10.37
N GLU A 222 -16.18 -8.29 -11.30
CA GLU A 222 -16.03 -8.53 -12.73
C GLU A 222 -14.88 -7.65 -13.26
N LEU A 223 -13.89 -8.28 -13.91
CA LEU A 223 -12.73 -7.58 -14.45
C LEU A 223 -13.01 -7.17 -15.89
N LEU A 224 -13.06 -5.86 -16.15
CA LEU A 224 -13.18 -5.30 -17.48
C LEU A 224 -11.83 -4.71 -17.89
N CYS A 225 -11.24 -5.25 -18.95
CA CYS A 225 -9.95 -4.82 -19.47
C CYS A 225 -10.08 -4.54 -20.97
N LYS A 226 -9.66 -3.35 -21.43
CA LYS A 226 -9.53 -3.12 -22.88
C LYS A 226 -8.40 -3.99 -23.42
N SER A 227 -8.56 -4.54 -24.62
CA SER A 227 -7.59 -5.43 -25.27
C SER A 227 -6.18 -4.84 -25.35
N SER A 228 -6.05 -3.50 -25.43
CA SER A 228 -4.78 -2.79 -25.42
C SER A 228 -3.98 -2.90 -24.11
N TYR A 229 -4.65 -3.12 -22.97
CA TYR A 229 -3.99 -3.30 -21.67
C TYR A 229 -3.52 -4.74 -21.42
N LEU A 230 -4.01 -5.72 -22.19
CA LEU A 230 -3.60 -7.13 -22.06
C LEU A 230 -2.11 -7.34 -22.38
N LEU A 231 -1.53 -6.46 -23.21
CA LEU A 231 -0.11 -6.49 -23.58
C LEU A 231 0.84 -6.33 -22.38
N LEU A 232 0.45 -5.58 -21.34
CA LEU A 232 1.25 -5.39 -20.12
C LEU A 232 1.34 -6.65 -19.24
N GLY A 233 0.48 -7.66 -19.45
CA GLY A 233 0.45 -8.91 -18.68
C GLY A 233 1.10 -10.12 -19.36
N SER A 234 1.63 -9.95 -20.59
CA SER A 234 2.11 -11.05 -21.42
C SER A 234 3.45 -11.67 -20.96
N SER A 235 4.12 -11.07 -19.97
CA SER A 235 5.26 -11.67 -19.26
C SER A 235 4.84 -12.27 -17.91
N GLY A 236 3.96 -13.29 -17.94
CA GLY A 236 3.90 -14.29 -16.85
C GLY A 236 2.64 -14.34 -15.97
N LEU A 237 1.52 -13.72 -16.36
CA LEU A 237 0.22 -13.93 -15.69
C LEU A 237 -0.67 -14.86 -16.52
N GLU A 238 -0.64 -16.17 -16.21
CA GLU A 238 -1.72 -17.07 -16.63
C GLU A 238 -2.97 -16.75 -15.79
N LEU A 239 -3.87 -15.94 -16.33
CA LEU A 239 -5.20 -15.73 -15.76
C LEU A 239 -6.07 -16.96 -16.06
N SER A 240 -5.90 -18.04 -15.31
CA SER A 240 -6.81 -19.18 -15.37
C SER A 240 -8.20 -18.78 -14.87
N GLY A 241 -9.20 -18.76 -15.74
CA GLY A 241 -10.61 -18.61 -15.37
C GLY A 241 -11.33 -17.33 -15.81
N VAL A 242 -10.70 -16.48 -16.62
CA VAL A 242 -11.39 -15.32 -17.23
C VAL A 242 -11.93 -15.72 -18.60
N GLU A 243 -13.24 -15.92 -18.72
CA GLU A 243 -13.90 -16.01 -20.03
C GLU A 243 -13.89 -14.62 -20.69
N LEU A 244 -13.01 -14.44 -21.67
CA LEU A 244 -12.95 -13.24 -22.50
C LEU A 244 -14.03 -13.32 -23.58
N SER A 245 -15.28 -13.01 -23.25
CA SER A 245 -16.35 -12.88 -24.25
C SER A 245 -16.35 -11.48 -24.87
N GLY A 246 -16.07 -11.37 -26.19
CA GLY A 246 -16.34 -10.15 -26.98
C GLY A 246 -15.17 -9.53 -27.76
N LEU A 247 -14.17 -10.30 -28.20
CA LEU A 247 -13.02 -9.78 -28.94
C LEU A 247 -13.20 -9.89 -30.47
N ASP A 248 -13.91 -8.92 -31.08
CA ASP A 248 -13.81 -8.64 -32.52
C ASP A 248 -12.91 -7.41 -32.73
N GLY A 249 -11.65 -7.63 -33.13
CA GLY A 249 -10.74 -6.54 -33.51
C GLY A 249 -9.27 -6.91 -33.41
N GLY A 250 -8.61 -7.02 -34.57
CA GLY A 250 -7.22 -7.44 -34.72
C GLY A 250 -6.20 -6.63 -33.92
N VAL A 251 -5.20 -7.34 -33.41
CA VAL A 251 -4.09 -6.81 -32.62
C VAL A 251 -3.13 -6.03 -33.52
N ALA A 252 -3.08 -4.71 -33.35
CA ALA A 252 -1.98 -3.88 -33.86
C ALA A 252 -1.02 -3.57 -32.71
N ALA A 253 0.24 -3.98 -32.86
CA ALA A 253 1.30 -3.69 -31.91
C ALA A 253 1.58 -2.19 -31.87
N ALA A 254 1.54 -1.59 -30.68
CA ALA A 254 1.99 -0.22 -30.45
C ALA A 254 3.32 -0.26 -29.69
N GLU A 255 4.33 0.37 -30.28
CA GLU A 255 5.71 0.45 -29.78
C GLU A 255 5.83 1.27 -28.49
N HIS A 256 6.77 0.84 -27.64
CA HIS A 256 7.18 1.50 -26.41
C HIS A 256 7.59 2.96 -26.60
N ARG A 257 7.11 3.85 -25.73
CA ARG A 257 7.86 5.02 -25.29
C ARG A 257 7.89 5.06 -23.77
N VAL A 258 9.11 5.22 -23.27
CA VAL A 258 9.54 5.34 -21.87
C VAL A 258 8.92 6.56 -21.23
#